data_AF-A0A522FQY2-F1
#
_entry.id   AF-A0A522FQY2-F1
#
_cell.length_a   1.000
_cell.length_b   1.000
_cell.length_c   1.000
_cell.angle_alpha   90.00
_cell.angle_beta   90.00
_cell.angle_gamma   90.00
#
_symmetry.space_group_name_H-M   'P 1'
#
loop_
_entity.id
_entity.type
_entity.pdbx_description
1 polymer ?
#
loop_
_entity_poly.entity_id
_entity_poly.type
_entity_poly.pdbx_seq_one_letter_code
_entity_poly.pdbx_strand_id
1 'polypeptide(L)'
;MKNLIKLFSVLLTAGFFLTSCEGPMGPAGAAGTNGTNGTNGIDANETCKECHNPTVVDAVAVQFEFSKHSYGEAAFEESGNTTCTPCHASEAFKYVCANNIPSTFTLNATTGKYSNDYATIASKAYGEIDCFTCHSSLHTTYAGTDFSPLTTTAAVSMTMWKGAKSIDLTQDGGMSNLCVKCHQPRPLTTSTSASNGDVVDYASLVSDPTAIFYDNAVGNAAPNKVIPSYRTHVHYGTVGAIFAGKGGVEFTGSVAYANSTHTTAAACQDCHMAAITGRAGGHTFRVRSGEGALSSSTSWNFNGCNATGCHSASPITSSNAASNAKFGIPRTEIKGLLNSLATKINSIGGGTDILHSQSDGSSNLWAGLTTGNYDGYLNIYDPSSNPAGVWKNPGSTSSWTTDQKAVNTALPTFPSLKNVVMGSMINFQMCLREFSLGIHNTTYSRALLQNSIDALTAAGI
;
A
#
# COMPACT_ATOMS: atom_id res chain seq x y z
N MET A 1 47.63 -36.40 32.08
CA MET A 1 48.28 -35.54 31.05
C MET A 1 47.54 -35.52 29.71
N LYS A 2 47.13 -36.64 29.12
CA LYS A 2 46.42 -36.64 27.80
C LYS A 2 45.01 -36.00 27.80
N ASN A 3 44.29 -36.00 28.92
CA ASN A 3 42.95 -35.39 29.02
C ASN A 3 42.98 -33.88 29.37
N LEU A 4 44.09 -33.38 29.91
CA LEU A 4 44.24 -31.96 30.24
C LEU A 4 44.60 -31.12 28.99
N ILE A 5 45.33 -31.73 28.06
CA ILE A 5 45.68 -31.14 26.76
C ILE A 5 44.45 -31.03 25.86
N LYS A 6 43.54 -32.03 25.87
CA LYS A 6 42.27 -31.95 25.12
C LYS A 6 41.34 -30.86 25.62
N LEU A 7 41.30 -30.60 26.93
CA LEU A 7 40.46 -29.52 27.51
C LEU A 7 41.00 -28.13 27.13
N PHE A 8 42.33 -27.95 27.10
CA PHE A 8 42.95 -26.71 26.63
C PHE A 8 42.82 -26.49 25.12
N SER A 9 42.84 -27.54 24.30
CA SER A 9 42.65 -27.41 22.84
C SER A 9 41.22 -27.04 22.44
N VAL A 10 40.20 -27.47 23.20
CA VAL A 10 38.79 -27.09 22.97
C VAL A 10 38.50 -25.67 23.45
N LEU A 11 39.16 -25.20 24.52
CA LEU A 11 39.03 -23.82 25.00
C LEU A 11 39.75 -22.80 24.11
N LEU A 12 40.84 -23.18 23.43
CA LEU A 12 41.56 -22.28 22.52
C LEU A 12 40.84 -22.06 21.17
N THR A 13 40.06 -23.03 20.71
CA THR A 13 39.31 -22.94 19.44
C THR A 13 37.98 -22.19 19.58
N ALA A 14 37.41 -22.13 20.79
CA ALA A 14 36.22 -21.31 21.06
C ALA A 14 36.53 -19.81 21.22
N GLY A 15 37.79 -19.43 21.49
CA GLY A 15 38.21 -18.04 21.70
C GLY A 15 38.40 -17.21 20.41
N PHE A 16 38.40 -17.84 19.23
CA PHE A 16 38.70 -17.17 17.96
C PHE A 16 37.47 -16.84 17.10
N PHE A 17 36.25 -17.20 17.53
CA PHE A 17 35.01 -16.91 16.79
C PHE A 17 34.22 -15.70 17.30
N LEU A 18 34.71 -14.98 18.31
CA LEU A 18 34.05 -13.79 18.88
C LEU A 18 34.75 -12.46 18.54
N THR A 19 35.76 -12.48 17.67
CA THR A 19 36.48 -11.26 17.27
C THR A 19 36.28 -10.99 15.79
N SER A 20 35.03 -10.72 15.39
CA SER A 20 34.71 -10.14 14.09
C SER A 20 34.46 -8.63 14.24
N CYS A 21 35.47 -7.84 13.85
CA CYS A 21 35.44 -6.46 13.37
C CYS A 21 34.52 -5.42 14.06
N GLU A 22 34.93 -4.93 15.23
CA GLU A 22 34.87 -3.47 15.46
C GLU A 22 36.06 -2.88 14.71
N GLY A 23 35.82 -2.00 13.73
CA GLY A 23 36.90 -1.28 13.05
C GLY A 23 37.73 -0.48 14.07
N PRO A 24 38.98 -0.08 13.73
CA PRO A 24 39.74 0.78 14.63
C PRO A 24 38.93 2.03 14.97
N MET A 25 38.79 2.31 16.26
CA MET A 25 38.20 3.54 16.77
C MET A 25 38.79 4.73 15.99
N GLY A 26 37.92 5.56 15.42
CA GLY A 26 38.35 6.77 14.73
C GLY A 26 39.25 7.63 15.63
N PRO A 27 40.16 8.43 15.06
CA PRO A 27 41.05 9.26 15.87
C PRO A 27 40.25 10.10 16.86
N ALA A 28 40.68 10.10 18.13
CA ALA A 28 40.08 10.92 19.15
C ALA A 28 40.09 12.39 18.70
N GLY A 29 38.94 13.06 18.81
CA GLY A 29 38.86 14.49 18.55
C GLY A 29 39.88 15.25 19.40
N ALA A 30 40.39 16.37 18.88
CA ALA A 30 41.36 17.19 19.61
C ALA A 30 40.82 17.56 20.99
N ALA A 31 41.65 17.41 22.03
CA ALA A 31 41.28 17.85 23.37
C ALA A 31 40.95 19.35 23.33
N GLY A 32 39.76 19.71 23.81
CA GLY A 32 39.39 21.11 23.96
C GLY A 32 40.44 21.84 24.81
N THR A 33 40.81 23.05 24.43
CA THR A 33 41.71 23.89 25.21
C THR A 33 41.15 24.09 26.62
N ASN A 34 41.93 23.78 27.66
CA ASN A 34 41.54 24.05 29.05
C ASN A 34 41.16 25.52 29.20
N GLY A 35 39.89 25.80 29.46
CA GLY A 35 39.40 27.13 29.80
C GLY A 35 40.04 27.60 31.10
N THR A 36 40.39 28.88 31.16
CA THR A 36 40.71 29.58 32.42
C THR A 36 39.57 29.35 33.42
N ASN A 37 39.93 28.96 34.66
CA ASN A 37 39.02 28.64 35.76
C ASN A 37 37.72 29.47 35.76
N GLY A 38 36.57 28.83 35.49
CA GLY A 38 35.25 29.46 35.67
C GLY A 38 34.09 28.93 34.83
N THR A 39 34.34 28.19 33.77
CA THR A 39 33.28 27.54 32.97
C THR A 39 33.77 26.17 32.53
N ASN A 40 33.10 25.11 32.99
CA ASN A 40 33.23 23.79 32.37
C ASN A 40 33.02 23.96 30.86
N GLY A 41 33.81 23.28 30.04
CA GLY A 41 33.54 23.23 28.59
C GLY A 41 32.10 22.78 28.35
N ILE A 42 31.44 23.38 27.35
CA ILE A 42 30.11 22.96 26.93
C ILE A 42 30.20 21.48 26.54
N ASP A 43 29.37 20.62 27.13
CA ASP A 43 29.33 19.20 26.77
C ASP A 43 28.96 19.10 25.27
N ALA A 44 29.86 18.48 24.50
CA ALA A 44 29.73 18.34 23.05
C ALA A 44 28.47 17.54 22.65
N ASN A 45 27.84 16.84 23.59
CA ASN A 45 26.62 16.07 23.38
C ASN A 45 25.35 16.81 23.80
N GLU A 46 25.40 18.06 24.30
CA GLU A 46 24.17 18.76 24.76
C GLU A 46 23.15 18.88 23.64
N THR A 47 23.58 19.26 22.44
CA THR A 47 22.71 19.31 21.25
C THR A 47 22.18 17.93 20.85
N CYS A 48 22.97 16.87 21.05
CA CYS A 48 22.52 15.50 20.79
C CYS A 48 21.39 15.08 21.75
N LYS A 49 21.47 15.47 23.03
CA LYS A 49 20.47 15.14 24.07
C LYS A 49 19.15 15.88 23.88
N GLU A 50 19.16 17.03 23.20
CA GLU A 50 17.90 17.72 22.83
C GLU A 50 17.00 16.82 21.97
N CYS A 51 17.60 15.96 21.14
CA CYS A 51 16.88 15.06 20.24
C CYS A 51 16.85 13.60 20.75
N HIS A 52 17.98 13.08 21.22
CA HIS A 52 18.11 11.71 21.73
C HIS A 52 17.80 11.65 23.23
N ASN A 53 16.51 11.74 23.53
CA ASN A 53 16.00 11.56 24.87
C ASN A 53 14.68 10.78 24.86
N PRO A 54 14.24 10.25 26.03
CA PRO A 54 13.05 9.42 26.17
C PRO A 54 11.74 10.05 25.71
N THR A 55 11.71 11.36 25.42
CA THR A 55 10.49 12.09 25.03
C THR A 55 10.48 12.57 23.58
N VAL A 56 11.61 12.46 22.87
CA VAL A 56 11.74 12.91 21.47
C VAL A 56 12.07 11.72 20.56
N VAL A 57 13.32 11.55 20.09
CA VAL A 57 13.66 10.53 19.09
C VAL A 57 13.48 9.12 19.65
N ASP A 58 13.82 8.86 20.92
CA ASP A 58 13.72 7.52 21.49
C ASP A 58 12.25 7.06 21.56
N ALA A 59 11.34 7.96 21.96
CA ALA A 59 9.91 7.68 21.96
C ALA A 59 9.37 7.43 20.54
N VAL A 60 9.83 8.22 19.56
CA VAL A 60 9.42 8.09 18.16
C VAL A 60 9.95 6.78 17.55
N ALA A 61 11.19 6.39 17.86
CA ALA A 61 11.77 5.13 17.40
C ALA A 61 10.97 3.92 17.92
N VAL A 62 10.62 3.92 19.22
CA VAL A 62 9.76 2.86 19.80
C VAL A 62 8.39 2.80 19.15
N GLN A 63 7.80 3.95 18.79
CA GLN A 63 6.54 3.96 18.04
C GLN A 63 6.72 3.39 16.63
N PHE A 64 7.81 3.74 15.95
CA PHE A 64 8.12 3.30 14.60
C PHE A 64 8.35 1.78 14.51
N GLU A 65 8.91 1.14 15.53
CA GLU A 65 9.03 -0.32 15.62
C GLU A 65 7.67 -1.05 15.47
N PHE A 66 6.56 -0.40 15.85
CA PHE A 66 5.21 -0.94 15.65
C PHE A 66 4.56 -0.57 14.30
N SER A 67 5.28 0.13 13.42
CA SER A 67 4.84 0.45 12.06
C SER A 67 5.12 -0.71 11.10
N LYS A 68 4.20 -0.97 10.16
CA LYS A 68 4.44 -1.94 9.06
C LYS A 68 5.62 -1.56 8.18
N HIS A 69 6.01 -0.29 8.18
CA HIS A 69 7.21 0.14 7.49
C HIS A 69 8.49 -0.40 8.14
N SER A 70 8.46 -0.69 9.46
CA SER A 70 9.60 -1.26 10.19
C SER A 70 9.58 -2.79 10.19
N TYR A 71 8.49 -3.44 10.61
CA TYR A 71 8.48 -4.90 10.79
C TYR A 71 7.96 -5.70 9.59
N GLY A 72 7.47 -5.05 8.54
CA GLY A 72 6.88 -5.72 7.38
C GLY A 72 7.94 -6.40 6.49
N GLU A 73 7.59 -7.54 5.92
CA GLU A 73 8.53 -8.35 5.12
C GLU A 73 8.74 -7.79 3.70
N ALA A 74 7.88 -6.88 3.24
CA ALA A 74 7.90 -6.39 1.86
C ALA A 74 9.24 -5.73 1.46
N ALA A 75 9.93 -5.06 2.39
CA ALA A 75 11.24 -4.49 2.11
C ALA A 75 12.29 -5.57 1.86
N PHE A 76 12.24 -6.65 2.64
CA PHE A 76 13.13 -7.80 2.49
C PHE A 76 12.81 -8.60 1.23
N GLU A 77 11.53 -8.95 1.03
CA GLU A 77 11.05 -9.75 -0.11
C GLU A 77 11.34 -9.09 -1.45
N GLU A 78 11.18 -7.77 -1.54
CA GLU A 78 11.33 -7.03 -2.78
C GLU A 78 12.75 -6.49 -2.99
N SER A 79 13.65 -6.59 -2.00
CA SER A 79 15.04 -6.13 -2.15
C SER A 79 15.71 -6.79 -3.37
N GLY A 80 16.40 -5.98 -4.16
CA GLY A 80 16.99 -6.34 -5.45
C GLY A 80 16.06 -6.15 -6.65
N ASN A 81 14.73 -6.03 -6.45
CA ASN A 81 13.77 -5.84 -7.53
C ASN A 81 13.63 -4.34 -7.87
N THR A 82 14.19 -3.94 -9.01
CA THR A 82 14.18 -2.54 -9.45
C THR A 82 12.79 -1.96 -9.71
N THR A 83 11.77 -2.79 -9.87
CA THR A 83 10.40 -2.37 -10.18
C THR A 83 9.47 -2.35 -8.97
N CYS A 84 9.83 -3.01 -7.86
CA CYS A 84 9.04 -3.04 -6.62
C CYS A 84 9.65 -2.14 -5.54
N THR A 85 10.97 -2.11 -5.45
CA THR A 85 11.69 -1.33 -4.45
C THR A 85 11.41 0.19 -4.46
N PRO A 86 11.01 0.87 -5.56
CA PRO A 86 10.64 2.28 -5.50
C PRO A 86 9.61 2.63 -4.40
N CYS A 87 8.77 1.68 -3.98
CA CYS A 87 7.82 1.86 -2.88
C CYS A 87 8.13 1.00 -1.64
N HIS A 88 9.00 0.00 -1.77
CA HIS A 88 9.24 -1.00 -0.72
C HIS A 88 10.63 -0.90 -0.07
N ALA A 89 11.55 -0.10 -0.60
CA ALA A 89 12.90 0.04 -0.05
C ALA A 89 13.36 1.51 0.05
N SER A 90 14.05 1.84 1.14
CA SER A 90 14.46 3.21 1.50
C SER A 90 15.37 3.84 0.45
N GLU A 91 16.44 3.16 0.03
CA GLU A 91 17.39 3.73 -0.94
C GLU A 91 16.76 3.90 -2.33
N ALA A 92 15.86 2.99 -2.70
CA ALA A 92 15.15 3.07 -3.96
C ALA A 92 14.14 4.23 -3.96
N PHE A 93 13.41 4.43 -2.86
CA PHE A 93 12.49 5.55 -2.69
C PHE A 93 13.23 6.90 -2.77
N LYS A 94 14.34 7.04 -2.02
CA LYS A 94 15.21 8.22 -2.07
C LYS A 94 15.75 8.45 -3.49
N TYR A 95 16.18 7.39 -4.18
CA TYR A 95 16.65 7.47 -5.55
C TYR A 95 15.58 8.01 -6.50
N VAL A 96 14.36 7.45 -6.48
CA VAL A 96 13.30 7.89 -7.40
C VAL A 96 12.84 9.32 -7.13
N CYS A 97 12.88 9.77 -5.88
CA CYS A 97 12.59 11.16 -5.51
C CYS A 97 13.70 12.10 -5.99
N ALA A 98 14.96 11.82 -5.64
CA ALA A 98 16.10 12.66 -5.98
C ALA A 98 16.31 12.81 -7.51
N ASN A 99 15.97 11.78 -8.28
CA ASN A 99 16.13 11.79 -9.74
C ASN A 99 14.84 12.15 -10.49
N ASN A 100 13.75 12.45 -9.78
CA ASN A 100 12.44 12.75 -10.36
C ASN A 100 12.01 11.72 -11.43
N ILE A 101 12.13 10.43 -11.09
CA ILE A 101 11.86 9.34 -12.03
C ILE A 101 10.37 9.39 -12.44
N PRO A 102 10.07 9.42 -13.76
CA PRO A 102 8.71 9.63 -14.24
C PRO A 102 7.83 8.40 -14.06
N SER A 103 6.52 8.62 -13.95
CA SER A 103 5.50 7.56 -13.86
C SER A 103 4.95 7.15 -15.24
N THR A 104 5.76 7.26 -16.28
CA THR A 104 5.41 6.98 -17.68
C THR A 104 5.72 5.55 -18.09
N PHE A 105 5.25 5.17 -19.29
CA PHE A 105 5.60 3.92 -19.93
C PHE A 105 6.11 4.20 -21.34
N THR A 106 7.33 3.77 -21.64
CA THR A 106 8.00 4.04 -22.92
C THR A 106 7.83 2.86 -23.89
N LEU A 107 7.45 3.15 -25.14
CA LEU A 107 7.37 2.15 -26.22
C LEU A 107 8.77 1.88 -26.78
N ASN A 108 9.19 0.62 -26.77
CA ASN A 108 10.30 0.17 -27.59
C ASN A 108 9.80 -0.08 -29.02
N ALA A 109 10.17 0.81 -29.96
CA ALA A 109 9.72 0.74 -31.34
C ALA A 109 10.18 -0.53 -32.10
N THR A 110 11.28 -1.15 -31.66
CA THR A 110 11.81 -2.38 -32.28
C THR A 110 11.01 -3.61 -31.87
N THR A 111 10.64 -3.71 -30.59
CA THR A 111 9.92 -4.88 -30.06
C THR A 111 8.39 -4.68 -30.04
N GLY A 112 7.93 -3.44 -30.18
CA GLY A 112 6.53 -3.06 -30.00
C GLY A 112 6.04 -3.20 -28.55
N LYS A 113 6.94 -3.28 -27.57
CA LYS A 113 6.61 -3.49 -26.14
C LYS A 113 6.85 -2.24 -25.31
N TYR A 114 6.01 -2.03 -24.30
CA TYR A 114 6.17 -0.96 -23.34
C TYR A 114 6.99 -1.40 -22.12
N SER A 115 7.74 -0.46 -21.56
CA SER A 115 8.44 -0.60 -20.28
C SER A 115 7.95 0.47 -19.32
N ASN A 116 7.74 0.11 -18.05
CA ASN A 116 7.43 1.06 -16.99
C ASN A 116 8.70 1.84 -16.63
N ASP A 117 8.68 3.16 -16.78
CA ASP A 117 9.83 4.02 -16.50
C ASP A 117 10.03 4.23 -14.99
N TYR A 118 8.99 3.99 -14.17
CA TYR A 118 9.05 4.13 -12.71
C TYR A 118 9.77 2.94 -12.06
N ALA A 119 11.10 2.97 -12.15
CA ALA A 119 12.01 1.97 -11.61
C ALA A 119 13.25 2.61 -10.97
N THR A 120 13.86 1.90 -10.02
CA THR A 120 15.17 2.25 -9.46
C THR A 120 16.29 1.55 -10.23
N ILE A 121 17.55 1.83 -9.87
CA ILE A 121 18.72 1.09 -10.33
C ILE A 121 19.09 -0.04 -9.37
N ALA A 122 19.74 -1.09 -9.88
CA ALA A 122 20.09 -2.28 -9.10
C ALA A 122 20.93 -1.95 -7.86
N SER A 123 21.87 -1.01 -7.96
CA SER A 123 22.72 -0.57 -6.85
C SER A 123 22.00 0.29 -5.80
N LYS A 124 20.69 0.53 -5.95
CA LYS A 124 19.83 1.27 -5.01
C LYS A 124 18.58 0.49 -4.60
N ALA A 125 18.40 -0.74 -5.08
CA ALA A 125 17.23 -1.56 -4.81
C ALA A 125 17.32 -2.27 -3.44
N TYR A 126 17.57 -1.56 -2.34
CA TYR A 126 17.72 -2.16 -1.00
C TYR A 126 17.38 -1.18 0.13
N GLY A 127 17.37 -1.71 1.36
CA GLY A 127 17.22 -0.95 2.59
C GLY A 127 15.79 -0.92 3.11
N GLU A 128 15.61 -1.28 4.37
CA GLU A 128 14.32 -1.17 5.06
C GLU A 128 13.88 0.29 5.18
N ILE A 129 12.57 0.53 5.25
CA ILE A 129 12.05 1.88 5.46
C ILE A 129 12.43 2.35 6.87
N ASP A 130 13.02 3.54 6.93
CA ASP A 130 13.63 4.12 8.14
C ASP A 130 13.31 5.62 8.26
N CYS A 131 13.79 6.25 9.32
CA CYS A 131 13.61 7.69 9.55
C CYS A 131 14.10 8.54 8.36
N PHE A 132 15.22 8.15 7.73
CA PHE A 132 15.82 8.83 6.60
C PHE A 132 15.04 8.67 5.29
N THR A 133 14.15 7.69 5.22
CA THR A 133 13.23 7.54 4.09
C THR A 133 12.26 8.73 4.03
N CYS A 134 11.80 9.20 5.18
CA CYS A 134 10.86 10.30 5.30
C CYS A 134 11.55 11.66 5.51
N HIS A 135 12.54 11.71 6.40
CA HIS A 135 13.25 12.92 6.79
C HIS A 135 14.61 12.99 6.10
N SER A 136 14.75 13.82 5.06
CA SER A 136 15.91 13.80 4.17
C SER A 136 17.16 14.48 4.74
N SER A 137 17.06 15.15 5.89
CA SER A 137 18.09 16.05 6.40
C SER A 137 18.48 15.79 7.86
N LEU A 138 18.13 14.61 8.40
CA LEU A 138 18.56 14.21 9.73
C LEU A 138 20.10 14.25 9.85
N HIS A 139 20.59 14.83 10.95
CA HIS A 139 22.02 15.00 11.27
C HIS A 139 22.80 15.89 10.29
N THR A 140 22.15 16.87 9.67
CA THR A 140 22.83 17.85 8.81
C THR A 140 23.19 19.13 9.57
N THR A 141 22.32 19.61 10.45
CA THR A 141 22.55 20.80 11.28
C THR A 141 22.46 20.52 12.77
N TYR A 142 21.96 19.33 13.16
CA TYR A 142 21.69 18.95 14.55
C TYR A 142 20.69 19.86 15.27
N ALA A 143 19.86 20.58 14.50
CA ALA A 143 18.75 21.37 15.03
C ALA A 143 17.41 20.67 14.77
N GLY A 144 16.35 21.07 15.48
CA GLY A 144 14.99 20.56 15.22
C GLY A 144 14.50 20.80 13.78
N THR A 145 15.13 21.71 13.04
CA THR A 145 14.92 21.86 11.60
C THR A 145 15.36 20.64 10.80
N ASP A 146 16.24 19.77 11.29
CA ASP A 146 16.65 18.55 10.57
C ASP A 146 15.50 17.55 10.34
N PHE A 147 14.43 17.63 11.13
CA PHE A 147 13.20 16.88 10.88
C PHE A 147 12.46 17.34 9.62
N SER A 148 12.84 18.47 9.01
CA SER A 148 12.26 19.02 7.78
C SER A 148 13.32 19.75 6.93
N PRO A 149 13.55 19.33 5.67
CA PRO A 149 12.52 18.87 4.75
C PRO A 149 12.24 17.37 4.81
N LEU A 150 11.04 17.01 4.35
CA LEU A 150 10.71 15.64 3.97
C LEU A 150 11.36 15.30 2.62
N THR A 151 11.61 14.02 2.38
CA THR A 151 12.19 13.50 1.12
C THR A 151 11.44 13.96 -0.12
N THR A 152 10.12 14.17 -0.03
CA THR A 152 9.34 14.87 -1.04
C THR A 152 8.09 15.49 -0.45
N THR A 153 7.72 16.66 -0.96
CA THR A 153 6.39 17.28 -0.79
C THR A 153 5.72 17.54 -2.15
N ALA A 154 6.36 17.11 -3.24
CA ALA A 154 5.91 17.37 -4.59
C ALA A 154 4.67 16.56 -4.96
N ALA A 155 3.84 17.10 -5.85
CA ALA A 155 2.70 16.41 -6.41
C ALA A 155 3.08 15.02 -6.98
N VAL A 156 2.23 14.04 -6.72
CA VAL A 156 2.45 12.64 -7.08
C VAL A 156 1.79 12.35 -8.43
N SER A 157 2.59 12.15 -9.46
CA SER A 157 2.14 11.56 -10.73
C SER A 157 1.74 10.09 -10.50
N MET A 158 0.56 9.69 -10.99
CA MET A 158 0.00 8.36 -10.75
C MET A 158 0.52 7.34 -11.76
N THR A 159 1.27 6.36 -11.29
CA THR A 159 1.75 5.20 -12.08
C THR A 159 0.58 4.42 -12.67
N MET A 160 -0.53 4.26 -11.93
CA MET A 160 -1.75 3.62 -12.45
C MET A 160 -2.21 4.22 -13.77
N TRP A 161 -2.06 5.52 -13.97
CA TRP A 161 -2.54 6.24 -15.16
C TRP A 161 -1.43 6.64 -16.10
N LYS A 162 -0.26 5.98 -16.06
CA LYS A 162 0.90 6.32 -16.90
C LYS A 162 1.29 7.81 -16.78
N GLY A 163 1.09 8.36 -15.59
CA GLY A 163 1.33 9.77 -15.26
C GLY A 163 0.30 10.77 -15.78
N ALA A 164 -0.76 10.34 -16.47
CA ALA A 164 -1.82 11.22 -16.97
C ALA A 164 -2.72 11.82 -15.87
N LYS A 165 -2.70 11.25 -14.66
CA LYS A 165 -3.36 11.79 -13.46
C LYS A 165 -2.33 12.10 -12.39
N SER A 166 -2.61 13.10 -11.56
CA SER A 166 -1.78 13.46 -10.40
C SER A 166 -2.60 13.71 -9.14
N ILE A 167 -2.00 13.38 -8.00
CA ILE A 167 -2.50 13.68 -6.66
C ILE A 167 -1.61 14.77 -6.08
N ASP A 168 -2.22 15.82 -5.53
CA ASP A 168 -1.50 16.89 -4.84
C ASP A 168 -2.31 17.31 -3.61
N LEU A 169 -1.78 16.98 -2.43
CA LEU A 169 -2.40 17.22 -1.14
C LEU A 169 -1.80 18.47 -0.52
N THR A 170 -2.39 19.62 -0.81
CA THR A 170 -1.81 20.94 -0.48
C THR A 170 -2.20 21.46 0.90
N GLN A 171 -3.14 20.80 1.59
CA GLN A 171 -3.68 21.25 2.88
C GLN A 171 -2.66 21.23 4.03
N ASP A 172 -1.57 20.48 3.91
CA ASP A 172 -0.43 20.46 4.83
C ASP A 172 0.88 20.91 4.15
N GLY A 173 0.78 21.77 3.14
CA GLY A 173 1.96 22.23 2.39
C GLY A 173 2.61 21.13 1.54
N GLY A 174 1.88 20.06 1.21
CA GLY A 174 2.37 18.95 0.40
C GLY A 174 3.01 17.82 1.21
N MET A 175 3.05 17.90 2.55
CA MET A 175 3.69 16.85 3.37
C MET A 175 3.03 15.48 3.17
N SER A 176 1.70 15.43 3.03
CA SER A 176 0.98 14.18 2.78
C SER A 176 1.28 13.58 1.39
N ASN A 177 1.88 14.33 0.46
CA ASN A 177 2.35 13.78 -0.82
C ASN A 177 3.47 12.75 -0.61
N LEU A 178 4.27 12.86 0.47
CA LEU A 178 5.24 11.83 0.86
C LEU A 178 4.58 10.46 1.01
N CYS A 179 3.48 10.39 1.75
CA CYS A 179 2.74 9.15 1.99
C CYS A 179 2.11 8.62 0.70
N VAL A 180 1.48 9.50 -0.08
CA VAL A 180 0.78 9.13 -1.32
C VAL A 180 1.74 8.64 -2.41
N LYS A 181 3.01 9.07 -2.39
CA LYS A 181 4.01 8.62 -3.37
C LYS A 181 4.15 7.09 -3.40
N CYS A 182 4.07 6.44 -2.24
CA CYS A 182 4.02 4.98 -2.11
C CYS A 182 2.58 4.44 -2.02
N HIS A 183 1.69 5.14 -1.32
CA HIS A 183 0.28 4.76 -1.19
C HIS A 183 -0.58 5.34 -2.34
N GLN A 184 -0.13 5.07 -3.56
CA GLN A 184 -0.91 5.19 -4.79
C GLN A 184 -1.14 3.80 -5.39
N PRO A 185 -2.27 3.57 -6.09
CA PRO A 185 -2.45 2.33 -6.83
C PRO A 185 -1.41 2.20 -7.94
N ARG A 186 -0.95 0.97 -8.22
CA ARG A 186 -0.09 0.67 -9.39
C ARG A 186 -0.93 0.22 -10.59
N PRO A 187 -0.43 0.36 -11.83
CA PRO A 187 -1.21 0.00 -13.00
C PRO A 187 -1.41 -1.51 -13.14
N LEU A 188 -2.61 -1.89 -13.58
CA LEU A 188 -2.80 -3.13 -14.33
C LEU A 188 -2.24 -2.93 -15.73
N THR A 189 -1.33 -3.80 -16.15
CA THR A 189 -0.71 -3.79 -17.48
C THR A 189 -1.29 -4.90 -18.35
N THR A 190 -1.34 -4.66 -19.65
CA THR A 190 -1.68 -5.68 -20.63
C THR A 190 -0.63 -6.79 -20.68
N SER A 191 -0.99 -7.95 -21.21
CA SER A 191 -0.05 -9.07 -21.34
C SER A 191 1.17 -8.70 -22.19
N THR A 192 2.38 -8.96 -21.71
CA THR A 192 3.61 -8.75 -22.48
C THR A 192 3.77 -9.77 -23.61
N SER A 193 3.19 -10.97 -23.46
CA SER A 193 3.25 -12.03 -24.47
C SER A 193 2.09 -11.96 -25.48
N ALA A 194 0.87 -11.69 -25.01
CA ALA A 194 -0.34 -11.67 -25.85
C ALA A 194 -0.71 -10.26 -26.36
N SER A 195 -0.11 -9.21 -25.79
CA SER A 195 -0.32 -7.80 -26.17
C SER A 195 1.02 -7.04 -26.13
N ASN A 196 1.05 -5.77 -25.76
CA ASN A 196 2.23 -4.90 -25.80
C ASN A 196 2.83 -4.57 -24.42
N GLY A 197 2.22 -5.01 -23.32
CA GLY A 197 2.71 -4.69 -21.97
C GLY A 197 2.42 -3.26 -21.49
N ASP A 198 1.66 -2.47 -22.24
CA ASP A 198 1.27 -1.12 -21.79
C ASP A 198 0.27 -1.18 -20.64
N VAL A 199 0.09 -0.05 -19.97
CA VAL A 199 -1.01 0.15 -19.01
C VAL A 199 -2.34 -0.11 -19.70
N VAL A 200 -3.26 -0.77 -19.00
CA VAL A 200 -4.65 -0.95 -19.47
C VAL A 200 -5.26 0.42 -19.75
N ASP A 201 -5.94 0.56 -20.90
CA ASP A 201 -6.69 1.76 -21.22
C ASP A 201 -7.93 1.86 -20.31
N TYR A 202 -7.76 2.49 -19.15
CA TYR A 202 -8.85 2.72 -18.20
C TYR A 202 -9.91 3.66 -18.74
N ALA A 203 -9.58 4.56 -19.67
CA ALA A 203 -10.57 5.43 -20.30
C ALA A 203 -11.51 4.60 -21.19
N SER A 204 -10.99 3.61 -21.92
CA SER A 204 -11.81 2.69 -22.70
C SER A 204 -12.79 1.88 -21.84
N LEU A 205 -12.45 1.62 -20.57
CA LEU A 205 -13.36 0.89 -19.68
C LEU A 205 -14.69 1.63 -19.49
N VAL A 206 -14.65 2.96 -19.56
CA VAL A 206 -15.82 3.84 -19.43
C VAL A 206 -16.43 4.16 -20.80
N SER A 207 -15.61 4.51 -21.80
CA SER A 207 -16.12 4.97 -23.10
C SER A 207 -16.66 3.84 -23.99
N ASP A 208 -16.21 2.60 -23.78
CA ASP A 208 -16.73 1.41 -24.44
C ASP A 208 -16.98 0.30 -23.41
N PRO A 209 -18.04 0.41 -22.58
CA PRO A 209 -18.27 -0.47 -21.45
C PRO A 209 -18.61 -1.91 -21.89
N THR A 210 -19.11 -2.10 -23.11
CA THR A 210 -19.56 -3.40 -23.62
C THR A 210 -18.47 -4.18 -24.35
N ALA A 211 -17.36 -3.54 -24.73
CA ALA A 211 -16.25 -4.23 -25.38
C ALA A 211 -15.69 -5.37 -24.53
N ILE A 212 -15.22 -6.41 -25.22
CA ILE A 212 -14.62 -7.57 -24.59
C ILE A 212 -13.23 -7.19 -24.08
N PHE A 213 -13.02 -7.33 -22.77
CA PHE A 213 -11.75 -7.12 -22.09
C PHE A 213 -10.94 -8.43 -22.04
N TYR A 214 -11.64 -9.52 -21.72
CA TYR A 214 -11.14 -10.89 -21.75
C TYR A 214 -12.19 -11.79 -22.40
N ASP A 215 -11.78 -12.61 -23.36
CA ASP A 215 -12.59 -13.58 -24.09
C ASP A 215 -12.11 -15.00 -23.79
N ASN A 216 -12.94 -15.77 -23.10
CA ASN A 216 -12.64 -17.15 -22.75
C ASN A 216 -12.69 -18.10 -23.95
N ALA A 217 -13.35 -17.74 -25.05
CA ALA A 217 -13.48 -18.60 -26.23
C ALA A 217 -12.17 -18.74 -26.99
N VAL A 218 -11.32 -17.70 -26.95
CA VAL A 218 -10.00 -17.69 -27.59
C VAL A 218 -8.84 -17.91 -26.59
N GLY A 219 -9.14 -18.01 -25.30
CA GLY A 219 -8.19 -18.41 -24.27
C GLY A 219 -7.05 -17.40 -24.03
N ASN A 220 -5.81 -17.77 -24.33
CA ASN A 220 -4.63 -16.93 -24.13
C ASN A 220 -4.18 -16.16 -25.38
N ALA A 221 -4.91 -16.28 -26.49
CA ALA A 221 -4.63 -15.55 -27.72
C ALA A 221 -5.07 -14.07 -27.64
N ALA A 222 -4.59 -13.24 -28.56
CA ALA A 222 -5.19 -11.93 -28.81
C ALA A 222 -6.69 -12.13 -29.21
N PRO A 223 -7.64 -11.31 -28.72
CA PRO A 223 -7.54 -9.90 -28.35
C PRO A 223 -7.48 -9.61 -26.84
N ASN A 224 -7.21 -10.62 -26.01
CA ASN A 224 -7.21 -10.47 -24.55
C ASN A 224 -6.26 -9.38 -24.05
N LYS A 225 -6.81 -8.38 -23.34
CA LYS A 225 -5.99 -7.30 -22.75
C LYS A 225 -5.13 -7.84 -21.61
N VAL A 226 -5.74 -8.63 -20.74
CA VAL A 226 -5.08 -9.32 -19.61
C VAL A 226 -5.58 -10.77 -19.60
N ILE A 227 -4.71 -11.70 -19.20
CA ILE A 227 -5.11 -13.08 -18.90
C ILE A 227 -5.44 -13.15 -17.40
N PRO A 228 -6.72 -13.34 -17.01
CA PRO A 228 -7.10 -13.39 -15.61
C PRO A 228 -6.36 -14.47 -14.84
N SER A 229 -6.02 -14.16 -13.60
CA SER A 229 -5.39 -15.04 -12.64
C SER A 229 -5.88 -14.69 -11.24
N TYR A 230 -5.56 -15.53 -10.25
CA TYR A 230 -5.88 -15.26 -8.84
C TYR A 230 -5.52 -13.80 -8.44
N ARG A 231 -4.35 -13.32 -8.87
CA ARG A 231 -3.84 -11.97 -8.56
C ARG A 231 -4.12 -10.91 -9.63
N THR A 232 -5.17 -11.07 -10.44
CA THR A 232 -5.60 -9.97 -11.33
C THR A 232 -6.28 -8.88 -10.52
N HIS A 233 -5.50 -7.85 -10.16
CA HIS A 233 -5.98 -6.71 -9.39
C HIS A 233 -5.12 -5.46 -9.60
N VAL A 234 -5.63 -4.31 -9.18
CA VAL A 234 -4.81 -3.12 -8.94
C VAL A 234 -3.92 -3.38 -7.73
N HIS A 235 -2.59 -3.32 -7.91
CA HIS A 235 -1.64 -3.51 -6.81
C HIS A 235 -1.90 -2.47 -5.69
N TYR A 236 -1.62 -2.85 -4.46
CA TYR A 236 -2.00 -2.12 -3.24
C TYR A 236 -1.58 -0.64 -3.21
N GLY A 237 -2.09 0.10 -2.21
CA GLY A 237 -1.83 1.53 -2.07
C GLY A 237 -2.99 2.40 -2.57
N THR A 238 -4.22 1.92 -2.56
CA THR A 238 -5.37 2.65 -3.12
C THR A 238 -5.81 3.84 -2.26
N VAL A 239 -5.25 3.98 -1.05
CA VAL A 239 -5.63 4.99 -0.05
C VAL A 239 -5.48 6.42 -0.57
N GLY A 240 -4.35 6.75 -1.22
CA GLY A 240 -4.09 8.11 -1.68
C GLY A 240 -5.03 8.52 -2.81
N ALA A 241 -5.34 7.58 -3.70
CA ALA A 241 -6.32 7.77 -4.77
C ALA A 241 -7.73 8.02 -4.22
N ILE A 242 -8.20 7.19 -3.29
CA ILE A 242 -9.52 7.34 -2.67
C ILE A 242 -9.60 8.63 -1.85
N PHE A 243 -8.60 8.91 -1.01
CA PHE A 243 -8.53 10.15 -0.24
C PHE A 243 -8.61 11.37 -1.16
N ALA A 244 -7.78 11.44 -2.21
CA ALA A 244 -7.79 12.56 -3.15
C ALA A 244 -9.06 12.64 -4.02
N GLY A 245 -9.87 11.57 -4.05
CA GLY A 245 -10.99 11.44 -4.97
C GLY A 245 -10.55 11.42 -6.42
N LYS A 246 -9.46 10.72 -6.71
CA LYS A 246 -8.86 10.64 -8.04
C LYS A 246 -8.43 9.21 -8.35
N GLY A 247 -8.43 8.88 -9.64
CA GLY A 247 -7.81 7.66 -10.16
C GLY A 247 -8.69 6.42 -10.20
N GLY A 248 -9.91 6.47 -9.66
CA GLY A 248 -10.93 5.46 -9.94
C GLY A 248 -11.35 5.41 -11.41
N VAL A 249 -12.03 4.33 -11.79
CA VAL A 249 -12.70 4.20 -13.09
C VAL A 249 -14.07 4.86 -12.97
N GLU A 250 -14.18 6.11 -13.43
CA GLU A 250 -15.35 6.94 -13.17
C GLU A 250 -16.44 6.74 -14.23
N PHE A 251 -17.34 5.77 -13.96
CA PHE A 251 -18.51 5.54 -14.80
C PHE A 251 -19.54 6.67 -14.68
N THR A 252 -20.25 6.96 -15.76
CA THR A 252 -21.46 7.77 -15.70
C THR A 252 -22.54 6.99 -14.94
N GLY A 253 -23.23 7.62 -13.99
CA GLY A 253 -24.26 6.98 -13.18
C GLY A 253 -25.12 7.98 -12.42
N SER A 254 -25.89 7.48 -11.46
CA SER A 254 -26.87 8.26 -10.71
C SER A 254 -26.28 9.23 -9.67
N VAL A 255 -25.01 9.06 -9.31
CA VAL A 255 -24.35 9.85 -8.26
C VAL A 255 -23.24 10.71 -8.86
N ALA A 256 -23.27 12.02 -8.61
CA ALA A 256 -22.20 12.90 -9.02
C ALA A 256 -20.92 12.66 -8.19
N TYR A 257 -19.77 12.67 -8.85
CA TYR A 257 -18.47 12.61 -8.17
C TYR A 257 -18.19 13.91 -7.42
N ALA A 258 -17.92 13.79 -6.13
CA ALA A 258 -17.54 14.90 -5.26
C ALA A 258 -16.68 14.37 -4.10
N ASN A 259 -15.96 15.28 -3.45
CA ASN A 259 -15.06 14.95 -2.35
C ASN A 259 -15.65 15.30 -0.98
N SER A 260 -15.30 14.50 0.03
CA SER A 260 -15.57 14.82 1.43
C SER A 260 -14.73 16.02 1.91
N THR A 261 -15.21 16.74 2.91
CA THR A 261 -14.52 17.91 3.48
C THR A 261 -13.09 17.63 3.95
N HIS A 262 -12.80 16.40 4.41
CA HIS A 262 -11.46 16.01 4.86
C HIS A 262 -10.38 16.18 3.78
N THR A 263 -10.72 16.10 2.48
CA THR A 263 -9.72 16.23 1.41
C THR A 263 -9.08 17.61 1.32
N THR A 264 -9.69 18.62 1.95
CA THR A 264 -9.18 19.99 2.00
C THR A 264 -8.96 20.50 3.43
N ALA A 265 -9.55 19.84 4.43
CA ALA A 265 -9.53 20.28 5.82
C ALA A 265 -8.61 19.47 6.74
N ALA A 266 -8.12 18.30 6.30
CA ALA A 266 -7.28 17.42 7.10
C ALA A 266 -6.19 16.75 6.26
N ALA A 267 -5.09 16.40 6.91
CA ALA A 267 -3.94 15.69 6.34
C ALA A 267 -3.84 14.26 6.90
N CYS A 268 -3.01 13.44 6.25
CA CYS A 268 -2.76 12.06 6.70
C CYS A 268 -2.28 12.03 8.16
N GLN A 269 -1.35 12.91 8.50
CA GLN A 269 -0.74 12.98 9.83
C GLN A 269 -1.71 13.41 10.93
N ASP A 270 -2.74 14.21 10.62
CA ASP A 270 -3.71 14.70 11.62
C ASP A 270 -4.47 13.55 12.29
N CYS A 271 -4.68 12.44 11.55
CA CYS A 271 -5.37 11.26 12.05
C CYS A 271 -4.40 10.10 12.36
N HIS A 272 -3.47 9.82 11.46
CA HIS A 272 -2.59 8.65 11.57
C HIS A 272 -1.41 8.86 12.51
N MET A 273 -0.99 10.11 12.72
CA MET A 273 0.10 10.49 13.62
C MET A 273 -0.40 11.25 14.86
N ALA A 274 -1.72 11.24 15.10
CA ALA A 274 -2.31 11.79 16.32
C ALA A 274 -1.68 11.14 17.58
N ALA A 275 -1.85 11.79 18.74
CA ALA A 275 -1.32 11.29 20.01
C ALA A 275 -1.61 9.80 20.20
N ILE A 276 -0.56 9.02 20.46
CA ILE A 276 -0.63 7.56 20.48
C ILE A 276 -1.51 7.05 21.63
N THR A 277 -2.29 6.01 21.38
CA THR A 277 -3.03 5.24 22.38
C THR A 277 -2.85 3.76 22.09
N GLY A 278 -2.15 3.05 22.97
CA GLY A 278 -1.71 1.68 22.71
C GLY A 278 -0.77 1.62 21.50
N ARG A 279 -1.20 0.98 20.42
CA ARG A 279 -0.46 0.86 19.15
C ARG A 279 -1.02 1.74 18.03
N ALA A 280 -1.91 2.68 18.32
CA ALA A 280 -2.56 3.52 17.32
C ALA A 280 -2.19 4.99 17.51
N GLY A 281 -1.78 5.68 16.45
CA GLY A 281 -1.28 7.05 16.45
C GLY A 281 0.25 7.13 16.42
N GLY A 282 0.78 8.34 16.43
CA GLY A 282 2.22 8.60 16.36
C GLY A 282 2.90 7.97 15.14
N HIS A 283 4.17 7.60 15.28
CA HIS A 283 4.95 6.99 14.20
C HIS A 283 4.64 5.50 13.97
N THR A 284 3.58 4.96 14.57
CA THR A 284 2.98 3.69 14.14
C THR A 284 2.20 3.86 12.83
N PHE A 285 1.72 5.08 12.56
CA PHE A 285 0.82 5.48 11.47
C PHE A 285 -0.54 4.75 11.44
N ARG A 286 -0.92 4.12 12.54
CA ARG A 286 -2.17 3.37 12.63
C ARG A 286 -3.27 4.19 13.27
N VAL A 287 -4.51 3.92 12.87
CA VAL A 287 -5.71 4.48 13.52
C VAL A 287 -6.42 3.48 14.43
N ARG A 288 -5.87 2.26 14.59
CA ARG A 288 -6.41 1.19 15.45
C ARG A 288 -5.30 0.32 16.04
N SER A 289 -5.57 -0.28 17.20
CA SER A 289 -4.55 -1.00 17.98
C SER A 289 -4.24 -2.42 17.48
N GLY A 290 -5.14 -3.04 16.70
CA GLY A 290 -4.99 -4.39 16.17
C GLY A 290 -4.43 -4.45 14.75
N GLU A 291 -3.69 -5.52 14.44
CA GLU A 291 -3.36 -5.95 13.08
C GLU A 291 -4.46 -6.85 12.50
N GLY A 292 -4.59 -6.86 11.18
CA GLY A 292 -5.45 -7.81 10.46
C GLY A 292 -6.92 -7.40 10.35
N ALA A 293 -7.78 -8.39 10.13
CA ALA A 293 -9.21 -8.22 9.88
C ALA A 293 -9.94 -7.38 10.94
N LEU A 294 -11.06 -6.75 10.56
CA LEU A 294 -11.91 -6.07 11.54
C LEU A 294 -12.67 -7.10 12.37
N SER A 295 -12.56 -6.95 13.69
CA SER A 295 -13.32 -7.71 14.68
C SER A 295 -14.15 -6.79 15.57
N SER A 296 -15.08 -7.36 16.34
CA SER A 296 -15.80 -6.65 17.40
C SER A 296 -14.89 -6.11 18.52
N SER A 297 -13.66 -6.60 18.64
CA SER A 297 -12.65 -6.10 19.58
C SER A 297 -11.75 -4.99 19.02
N THR A 298 -12.00 -4.52 17.79
CA THR A 298 -11.20 -3.46 17.20
C THR A 298 -11.39 -2.14 17.94
N SER A 299 -10.31 -1.63 18.54
CA SER A 299 -10.28 -0.31 19.17
C SER A 299 -9.63 0.73 18.25
N TRP A 300 -10.27 1.89 18.13
CA TRP A 300 -9.85 3.00 17.28
C TRP A 300 -9.25 4.13 18.11
N ASN A 301 -8.23 4.79 17.55
CA ASN A 301 -7.70 6.04 18.09
C ASN A 301 -8.42 7.22 17.43
N PHE A 302 -9.29 7.89 18.20
CA PHE A 302 -10.02 9.08 17.76
C PHE A 302 -9.36 10.40 18.20
N ASN A 303 -8.12 10.37 18.73
CA ASN A 303 -7.44 11.58 19.21
C ASN A 303 -7.30 12.62 18.09
N GLY A 304 -7.01 12.19 16.87
CA GLY A 304 -6.95 13.09 15.70
C GLY A 304 -8.31 13.70 15.34
N CYS A 305 -9.39 12.91 15.43
CA CYS A 305 -10.75 13.41 15.20
C CYS A 305 -11.15 14.50 16.22
N ASN A 306 -10.70 14.33 17.46
CA ASN A 306 -11.09 15.16 18.60
C ASN A 306 -10.11 16.30 18.88
N ALA A 307 -9.14 16.55 17.98
CA ALA A 307 -8.24 17.68 18.08
C ALA A 307 -9.01 19.02 18.04
N THR A 308 -8.42 20.05 18.64
CA THR A 308 -8.96 21.42 18.59
C THR A 308 -9.11 21.87 17.13
N GLY A 309 -10.28 22.39 16.77
CA GLY A 309 -10.60 22.78 15.39
C GLY A 309 -11.26 21.68 14.56
N CYS A 310 -11.33 20.45 15.06
CA CYS A 310 -11.98 19.32 14.39
C CYS A 310 -13.34 19.00 15.03
N HIS A 311 -13.46 17.88 15.74
CA HIS A 311 -14.70 17.45 16.39
C HIS A 311 -14.68 17.58 17.91
N SER A 312 -13.81 18.41 18.49
CA SER A 312 -13.73 18.61 19.95
C SER A 312 -15.04 19.11 20.60
N ALA A 313 -15.87 19.87 19.87
CA ALA A 313 -17.19 20.33 20.33
C ALA A 313 -18.26 19.23 20.32
N SER A 314 -18.03 18.14 19.60
CA SER A 314 -18.91 16.96 19.55
C SER A 314 -18.04 15.71 19.35
N PRO A 315 -17.32 15.28 20.41
CA PRO A 315 -16.26 14.29 20.29
C PRO A 315 -16.73 12.97 19.69
N ILE A 316 -15.89 12.37 18.85
CA ILE A 316 -16.06 11.03 18.32
C ILE A 316 -15.43 10.03 19.30
N THR A 317 -16.23 9.08 19.77
CA THR A 317 -15.80 7.98 20.65
C THR A 317 -16.17 6.62 20.04
N SER A 318 -16.00 5.51 20.77
CA SER A 318 -16.36 4.18 20.28
C SER A 318 -17.87 3.88 20.26
N SER A 319 -18.72 4.67 20.92
CA SER A 319 -20.11 4.26 21.17
C SER A 319 -21.16 5.38 21.23
N ASN A 320 -20.80 6.64 20.94
CA ASN A 320 -21.77 7.73 20.99
C ASN A 320 -22.52 7.96 19.67
N ALA A 321 -23.62 8.70 19.72
CA ALA A 321 -24.45 8.99 18.55
C ALA A 321 -23.71 9.79 17.46
N ALA A 322 -22.80 10.69 17.84
CA ALA A 322 -21.98 11.45 16.90
C ALA A 322 -21.02 10.55 16.11
N SER A 323 -20.42 9.56 16.76
CA SER A 323 -19.61 8.53 16.14
C SER A 323 -20.42 7.66 15.21
N ASN A 324 -21.62 7.26 15.62
CA ASN A 324 -22.48 6.49 14.73
C ASN A 324 -22.83 7.31 13.47
N ALA A 325 -23.17 8.59 13.62
CA ALA A 325 -23.52 9.45 12.48
C ALA A 325 -22.33 9.73 11.54
N LYS A 326 -21.14 9.98 12.08
CA LYS A 326 -19.97 10.45 11.29
C LYS A 326 -18.98 9.35 10.90
N PHE A 327 -19.03 8.20 11.57
CA PHE A 327 -18.10 7.09 11.36
C PHE A 327 -18.83 5.77 11.07
N GLY A 328 -19.82 5.41 11.90
CA GLY A 328 -20.58 4.16 11.77
C GLY A 328 -21.42 4.07 10.49
N ILE A 329 -22.32 5.03 10.27
CA ILE A 329 -23.24 5.08 9.13
C ILE A 329 -22.48 5.11 7.79
N PRO A 330 -21.48 5.99 7.58
CA PRO A 330 -20.68 5.98 6.35
C PRO A 330 -20.06 4.61 6.05
N ARG A 331 -19.46 3.97 7.05
CA ARG A 331 -18.81 2.66 6.87
C ARG A 331 -19.82 1.56 6.56
N THR A 332 -20.99 1.58 7.21
CA THR A 332 -22.09 0.65 6.93
C THR A 332 -22.61 0.83 5.51
N GLU A 333 -22.76 2.07 5.05
CA GLU A 333 -23.21 2.39 3.70
C GLU A 333 -22.22 1.86 2.65
N ILE A 334 -20.93 2.19 2.79
CA ILE A 334 -19.90 1.73 1.85
C ILE A 334 -19.77 0.21 1.86
N LYS A 335 -19.87 -0.44 3.03
CA LYS A 335 -19.96 -1.90 3.11
C LYS A 335 -21.16 -2.46 2.34
N GLY A 336 -22.32 -1.82 2.45
CA GLY A 336 -23.52 -2.16 1.68
C GLY A 336 -23.26 -2.10 0.18
N LEU A 337 -22.70 -0.98 -0.30
CA LEU A 337 -22.37 -0.79 -1.71
C LEU A 337 -21.31 -1.78 -2.22
N LEU A 338 -20.28 -2.08 -1.43
CA LEU A 338 -19.29 -3.11 -1.77
C LEU A 338 -19.96 -4.48 -1.94
N ASN A 339 -20.88 -4.85 -1.05
CA ASN A 339 -21.62 -6.11 -1.16
C ASN A 339 -22.51 -6.12 -2.42
N SER A 340 -23.26 -5.06 -2.68
CA SER A 340 -24.11 -4.95 -3.87
C SER A 340 -23.30 -5.02 -5.17
N LEU A 341 -22.15 -4.35 -5.21
CA LEU A 341 -21.24 -4.41 -6.35
C LEU A 341 -20.65 -5.81 -6.53
N ALA A 342 -20.22 -6.46 -5.45
CA ALA A 342 -19.71 -7.83 -5.51
C ALA A 342 -20.77 -8.81 -6.03
N THR A 343 -22.04 -8.69 -5.61
CA THR A 343 -23.15 -9.51 -6.13
C THR A 343 -23.30 -9.36 -7.64
N LYS A 344 -23.23 -8.14 -8.17
CA LYS A 344 -23.28 -7.92 -9.63
C LYS A 344 -22.06 -8.44 -10.37
N ILE A 345 -20.86 -8.26 -9.81
CA ILE A 345 -19.64 -8.80 -10.42
C ILE A 345 -19.72 -10.33 -10.48
N ASN A 346 -20.18 -10.98 -9.41
CA ASN A 346 -20.32 -12.44 -9.33
C ASN A 346 -21.44 -13.01 -10.22
N SER A 347 -22.45 -12.21 -10.59
CA SER A 347 -23.57 -12.68 -11.43
C SER A 347 -23.11 -13.23 -12.78
N ILE A 348 -21.99 -12.74 -13.32
CA ILE A 348 -21.41 -13.21 -14.59
C ILE A 348 -20.91 -14.67 -14.51
N GLY A 349 -20.65 -15.16 -13.30
CA GLY A 349 -20.20 -16.53 -13.06
C GLY A 349 -21.30 -17.58 -13.12
N GLY A 350 -22.56 -17.18 -13.38
CA GLY A 350 -23.65 -18.12 -13.64
C GLY A 350 -24.02 -19.01 -12.45
N GLY A 351 -23.86 -18.50 -11.21
CA GLY A 351 -24.11 -19.23 -9.97
C GLY A 351 -22.84 -19.66 -9.22
N THR A 352 -21.66 -19.48 -9.84
CA THR A 352 -20.36 -19.64 -9.17
C THR A 352 -19.72 -18.26 -9.02
N ASP A 353 -19.37 -17.88 -7.80
CA ASP A 353 -18.73 -16.57 -7.54
C ASP A 353 -17.37 -16.48 -8.24
N ILE A 354 -17.11 -15.34 -8.90
CA ILE A 354 -15.81 -15.08 -9.54
C ILE A 354 -14.84 -14.38 -8.60
N LEU A 355 -15.34 -13.64 -7.60
CA LEU A 355 -14.54 -13.00 -6.56
C LEU A 355 -14.15 -14.03 -5.51
N HIS A 356 -12.90 -14.01 -5.09
CA HIS A 356 -12.40 -14.90 -4.05
C HIS A 356 -12.86 -14.44 -2.66
N SER A 357 -13.22 -15.41 -1.82
CA SER A 357 -13.64 -15.21 -0.44
C SER A 357 -12.67 -15.92 0.49
N GLN A 358 -12.19 -15.22 1.51
CA GLN A 358 -11.33 -15.77 2.54
C GLN A 358 -11.71 -15.19 3.89
N SER A 359 -12.28 -15.99 4.78
CA SER A 359 -12.72 -15.56 6.10
C SER A 359 -11.59 -15.50 7.13
N ASP A 360 -10.47 -16.19 6.88
CA ASP A 360 -9.32 -16.15 7.79
C ASP A 360 -8.65 -14.77 7.73
N GLY A 361 -8.72 -14.03 8.83
CA GLY A 361 -8.14 -12.70 8.97
C GLY A 361 -6.61 -12.64 8.92
N SER A 362 -5.92 -13.78 9.03
CA SER A 362 -4.47 -13.87 8.81
C SER A 362 -4.11 -13.89 7.32
N SER A 363 -4.99 -14.46 6.49
CA SER A 363 -4.84 -14.57 5.04
C SER A 363 -5.57 -13.45 4.28
N ASN A 364 -6.60 -12.85 4.89
CA ASN A 364 -7.38 -11.74 4.35
C ASN A 364 -7.41 -10.56 5.32
N LEU A 365 -6.58 -9.55 5.02
CA LEU A 365 -6.51 -8.31 5.80
C LEU A 365 -7.82 -7.51 5.79
N TRP A 366 -8.73 -7.79 4.86
CA TRP A 366 -10.03 -7.15 4.67
C TRP A 366 -11.21 -7.99 5.16
N ALA A 367 -10.96 -9.11 5.85
CA ALA A 367 -12.05 -9.88 6.42
C ALA A 367 -12.86 -8.99 7.39
N GLY A 368 -14.18 -9.14 7.35
CA GLY A 368 -15.15 -8.28 8.04
C GLY A 368 -15.56 -7.00 7.29
N LEU A 369 -14.81 -6.56 6.27
CA LEU A 369 -15.16 -5.36 5.48
C LEU A 369 -16.35 -5.58 4.55
N THR A 370 -16.57 -6.82 4.12
CA THR A 370 -17.72 -7.26 3.32
C THR A 370 -18.41 -8.43 4.00
N THR A 371 -19.65 -8.73 3.62
CA THR A 371 -20.37 -9.90 4.16
C THR A 371 -19.75 -11.20 3.65
N GLY A 372 -19.30 -11.22 2.39
CA GLY A 372 -18.64 -12.36 1.77
C GLY A 372 -17.15 -12.51 2.09
N ASN A 373 -16.56 -11.67 2.96
CA ASN A 373 -15.12 -11.65 3.25
C ASN A 373 -14.25 -11.70 1.98
N TYR A 374 -14.62 -10.89 0.98
CA TYR A 374 -13.83 -10.74 -0.23
C TYR A 374 -12.49 -10.06 0.09
N ASP A 375 -11.43 -10.48 -0.60
CA ASP A 375 -10.07 -9.93 -0.49
C ASP A 375 -9.66 -9.12 -1.74
N GLY A 376 -10.54 -9.04 -2.74
CA GLY A 376 -10.32 -8.36 -4.01
C GLY A 376 -9.58 -9.20 -5.05
N TYR A 377 -9.32 -10.48 -4.79
CA TYR A 377 -8.79 -11.43 -5.77
C TYR A 377 -9.90 -12.12 -6.57
N LEU A 378 -9.50 -12.83 -7.62
CA LEU A 378 -10.38 -13.69 -8.40
C LEU A 378 -10.30 -15.12 -7.88
N ASN A 379 -11.42 -15.84 -7.87
CA ASN A 379 -11.52 -17.23 -7.40
C ASN A 379 -10.99 -18.25 -8.45
N ILE A 380 -9.82 -17.96 -9.00
CA ILE A 380 -9.14 -18.77 -10.01
C ILE A 380 -8.13 -19.67 -9.33
N TYR A 381 -8.09 -20.93 -9.74
CA TYR A 381 -7.15 -21.92 -9.24
C TYR A 381 -5.70 -21.51 -9.48
N ASP A 382 -4.91 -21.57 -8.42
CA ASP A 382 -3.47 -21.45 -8.48
C ASP A 382 -2.89 -22.43 -7.45
N PRO A 383 -2.07 -23.42 -7.85
CA PRO A 383 -1.64 -24.47 -6.93
C PRO A 383 -0.82 -23.94 -5.75
N SER A 384 -0.22 -22.75 -5.87
CA SER A 384 0.59 -22.12 -4.82
C SER A 384 -0.20 -21.15 -3.95
N SER A 385 -1.04 -20.33 -4.57
CA SER A 385 -1.66 -19.16 -3.92
C SER A 385 -3.16 -19.33 -3.71
N ASN A 386 -3.82 -20.21 -4.46
CA ASN A 386 -5.24 -20.51 -4.34
C ASN A 386 -5.56 -21.95 -4.80
N PRO A 387 -5.09 -22.98 -4.06
CA PRO A 387 -5.26 -24.37 -4.45
C PRO A 387 -6.73 -24.83 -4.38
N ALA A 388 -7.60 -24.06 -3.74
CA ALA A 388 -9.05 -24.31 -3.67
C ALA A 388 -9.86 -23.49 -4.69
N GLY A 389 -9.19 -22.80 -5.62
CA GLY A 389 -9.87 -21.95 -6.60
C GLY A 389 -10.86 -22.75 -7.46
N VAL A 390 -12.04 -22.16 -7.66
CA VAL A 390 -13.18 -22.85 -8.30
C VAL A 390 -13.21 -22.67 -9.81
N TRP A 391 -12.44 -21.71 -10.34
CA TRP A 391 -12.35 -21.45 -11.77
C TRP A 391 -11.02 -21.94 -12.34
N LYS A 392 -11.08 -22.51 -13.54
CA LYS A 392 -9.92 -22.86 -14.34
C LYS A 392 -9.07 -21.62 -14.60
N ASN A 393 -7.77 -21.75 -14.35
CA ASN A 393 -6.76 -20.75 -14.70
C ASN A 393 -6.51 -20.73 -16.21
N PRO A 394 -6.73 -19.60 -16.89
CA PRO A 394 -6.48 -19.45 -18.32
C PRO A 394 -5.00 -19.14 -18.66
N GLY A 395 -4.17 -18.92 -17.64
CA GLY A 395 -2.74 -18.64 -17.77
C GLY A 395 -1.90 -19.86 -18.16
N SER A 396 -0.59 -19.62 -18.31
CA SER A 396 0.37 -20.70 -18.58
C SER A 396 0.46 -21.65 -17.39
N THR A 397 0.37 -22.95 -17.68
CA THR A 397 0.52 -24.03 -16.68
C THR A 397 1.85 -24.78 -16.86
N SER A 398 2.81 -24.24 -17.62
CA SER A 398 4.03 -24.95 -18.01
C SER A 398 4.83 -25.48 -16.83
N SER A 399 4.92 -24.71 -15.74
CA SER A 399 5.62 -25.07 -14.50
C SER A 399 4.87 -26.04 -13.59
N TRP A 400 3.60 -26.36 -13.90
CA TRP A 400 2.77 -27.17 -13.02
C TRP A 400 2.99 -28.66 -13.22
N THR A 401 2.82 -29.44 -12.14
CA THR A 401 2.83 -30.90 -12.18
C THR A 401 1.65 -31.45 -13.00
N THR A 402 1.73 -32.72 -13.39
CA THR A 402 0.64 -33.39 -14.11
C THR A 402 -0.67 -33.35 -13.33
N ASP A 403 -0.62 -33.60 -12.02
CA ASP A 403 -1.81 -33.60 -11.16
C ASP A 403 -2.43 -32.20 -11.05
N GLN A 404 -1.61 -31.17 -10.91
CA GLN A 404 -2.08 -29.77 -10.87
C GLN A 404 -2.76 -29.37 -12.18
N LYS A 405 -2.22 -29.82 -13.33
CA LYS A 405 -2.84 -29.60 -14.65
C LYS A 405 -4.17 -30.35 -14.78
N ALA A 406 -4.25 -31.57 -14.26
CA ALA A 406 -5.48 -32.36 -14.25
C ALA A 406 -6.59 -31.66 -13.43
N VAL A 407 -6.26 -31.20 -12.21
CA VAL A 407 -7.19 -30.40 -11.38
C VAL A 407 -7.69 -29.18 -12.15
N ASN A 408 -6.78 -28.36 -12.70
CA ASN A 408 -7.16 -27.16 -13.42
C ASN A 408 -8.06 -27.44 -14.64
N THR A 409 -7.80 -28.54 -15.35
CA THR A 409 -8.57 -28.93 -16.53
C THR A 409 -9.99 -29.36 -16.18
N ALA A 410 -10.20 -29.91 -14.99
CA ALA A 410 -11.51 -30.34 -14.50
C ALA A 410 -12.41 -29.18 -14.01
N LEU A 411 -11.83 -28.01 -13.74
CA LEU A 411 -12.56 -26.83 -13.27
C LEU A 411 -13.34 -26.15 -14.41
N PRO A 412 -14.47 -25.48 -14.10
CA PRO A 412 -15.21 -24.69 -15.07
C PRO A 412 -14.36 -23.54 -15.65
N THR A 413 -14.62 -23.20 -16.92
CA THR A 413 -13.90 -22.13 -17.61
C THR A 413 -14.30 -20.77 -17.06
N PHE A 414 -13.32 -19.96 -16.64
CA PHE A 414 -13.57 -18.59 -16.17
C PHE A 414 -14.35 -17.76 -17.22
N PRO A 415 -15.38 -16.99 -16.83
CA PRO A 415 -16.23 -16.26 -17.78
C PRO A 415 -15.47 -15.14 -18.51
N SER A 416 -15.91 -14.82 -19.72
CA SER A 416 -15.44 -13.62 -20.45
C SER A 416 -15.77 -12.35 -19.66
N LEU A 417 -14.87 -11.38 -19.67
CA LEU A 417 -15.04 -10.08 -19.02
C LEU A 417 -15.28 -9.00 -20.05
N LYS A 418 -16.33 -8.19 -19.84
CA LYS A 418 -16.49 -6.91 -20.53
C LYS A 418 -15.69 -5.81 -19.83
N ASN A 419 -15.40 -4.73 -20.55
CA ASN A 419 -14.75 -3.53 -20.02
C ASN A 419 -15.44 -3.00 -18.74
N VAL A 420 -16.78 -2.94 -18.71
CA VAL A 420 -17.54 -2.50 -17.53
C VAL A 420 -17.33 -3.39 -16.30
N VAL A 421 -17.17 -4.69 -16.50
CA VAL A 421 -16.92 -5.65 -15.42
C VAL A 421 -15.52 -5.41 -14.85
N MET A 422 -14.51 -5.31 -15.72
CA MET A 422 -13.14 -5.05 -15.28
C MET A 422 -13.02 -3.70 -14.55
N GLY A 423 -13.63 -2.64 -15.08
CA GLY A 423 -13.64 -1.32 -14.42
C GLY A 423 -14.35 -1.35 -13.07
N SER A 424 -15.46 -2.09 -12.97
CA SER A 424 -16.20 -2.30 -11.71
C SER A 424 -15.38 -3.09 -10.69
N MET A 425 -14.65 -4.12 -11.13
CA MET A 425 -13.72 -4.87 -10.27
C MET A 425 -12.58 -3.98 -9.75
N ILE A 426 -12.02 -3.11 -10.60
CA ILE A 426 -10.99 -2.15 -10.18
C ILE A 426 -11.54 -1.23 -9.08
N ASN A 427 -12.73 -0.66 -9.27
CA ASN A 427 -13.36 0.20 -8.27
C ASN A 427 -13.67 -0.54 -6.97
N PHE A 428 -14.18 -1.77 -7.05
CA PHE A 428 -14.38 -2.65 -5.90
C PHE A 428 -13.07 -2.85 -5.14
N GLN A 429 -11.99 -3.20 -5.83
CA GLN A 429 -10.67 -3.39 -5.25
C GLN A 429 -10.14 -2.10 -4.62
N MET A 430 -10.32 -0.95 -5.27
CA MET A 430 -9.87 0.34 -4.74
C MET A 430 -10.55 0.70 -3.42
N CYS A 431 -11.88 0.60 -3.37
CA CYS A 431 -12.68 0.93 -2.19
C CYS A 431 -12.60 -0.13 -1.08
N LEU A 432 -12.37 -1.40 -1.42
CA LEU A 432 -12.12 -2.45 -0.42
C LEU A 432 -10.75 -2.26 0.23
N ARG A 433 -9.72 -2.04 -0.60
CA ARG A 433 -8.32 -2.13 -0.18
C ARG A 433 -7.73 -0.84 0.40
N GLU A 434 -8.51 0.23 0.44
CA GLU A 434 -8.17 1.46 1.17
C GLU A 434 -8.41 1.35 2.69
N PHE A 435 -9.07 0.27 3.15
CA PHE A 435 -9.29 -0.11 4.57
C PHE A 435 -10.26 0.75 5.40
N SER A 436 -10.58 1.97 4.99
CA SER A 436 -11.39 2.87 5.81
C SER A 436 -12.90 2.70 5.65
N LEU A 437 -13.36 1.90 4.68
CA LEU A 437 -14.78 1.83 4.28
C LEU A 437 -15.33 3.23 4.00
N GLY A 438 -14.57 4.01 3.24
CA GLY A 438 -14.90 5.35 2.78
C GLY A 438 -14.79 6.47 3.81
N ILE A 439 -14.14 6.28 4.97
CA ILE A 439 -13.88 7.40 5.88
C ILE A 439 -12.91 8.41 5.26
N HIS A 440 -11.93 7.96 4.48
CA HIS A 440 -11.01 8.86 3.77
C HIS A 440 -11.74 9.81 2.83
N ASN A 441 -12.76 9.32 2.10
CA ASN A 441 -13.57 10.14 1.19
C ASN A 441 -14.92 9.46 0.88
N THR A 442 -15.89 9.65 1.76
CA THR A 442 -17.19 8.95 1.70
C THR A 442 -17.96 9.29 0.42
N THR A 443 -17.97 10.57 0.05
CA THR A 443 -18.73 11.05 -1.11
C THR A 443 -18.18 10.45 -2.40
N TYR A 444 -16.85 10.41 -2.55
CA TYR A 444 -16.21 9.81 -3.72
C TYR A 444 -16.39 8.29 -3.76
N SER A 445 -16.15 7.58 -2.65
CA SER A 445 -16.33 6.13 -2.58
C SER A 445 -17.77 5.71 -2.87
N ARG A 446 -18.76 6.48 -2.38
CA ARG A 446 -20.18 6.27 -2.70
C ARG A 446 -20.42 6.37 -4.20
N ALA A 447 -19.98 7.47 -4.81
CA ALA A 447 -20.16 7.69 -6.26
C ALA A 447 -19.48 6.61 -7.08
N LEU A 448 -18.25 6.22 -6.72
CA LEU A 448 -17.48 5.21 -7.43
C LEU A 448 -18.16 3.83 -7.41
N LEU A 449 -18.65 3.41 -6.25
CA LEU A 449 -19.34 2.13 -6.11
C LEU A 449 -20.73 2.15 -6.75
N GLN A 450 -21.55 3.18 -6.48
CA GLN A 450 -22.90 3.27 -7.01
C GLN A 450 -22.91 3.39 -8.54
N ASN A 451 -22.06 4.22 -9.13
CA ASN A 451 -22.02 4.35 -10.58
C ASN A 451 -21.46 3.08 -11.26
N SER A 452 -20.63 2.30 -10.57
CA SER A 452 -20.23 0.97 -11.07
C SER A 452 -21.41 -0.01 -11.09
N ILE A 453 -22.24 0.00 -10.03
CA ILE A 453 -23.49 -0.77 -9.95
C ILE A 453 -24.45 -0.37 -11.08
N ASP A 454 -24.60 0.93 -11.32
CA ASP A 454 -25.47 1.48 -12.37
C ASP A 454 -24.95 1.09 -13.76
N ALA A 455 -23.65 1.19 -14.00
CA ALA A 455 -23.03 0.81 -15.28
C ALA A 455 -23.18 -0.69 -15.58
N LEU A 456 -22.99 -1.55 -14.58
CA LEU A 456 -23.25 -2.99 -14.72
C LEU A 456 -24.73 -3.25 -15.03
N THR A 457 -25.64 -2.57 -14.34
CA THR A 457 -27.09 -2.68 -14.61
C THR A 457 -27.43 -2.26 -16.04
N ALA A 458 -26.89 -1.14 -16.51
CA ALA A 458 -27.08 -0.66 -17.87
C ALA A 458 -26.51 -1.63 -18.93
N ALA A 459 -25.47 -2.39 -18.57
CA ALA A 459 -24.88 -3.43 -19.42
C ALA A 459 -25.61 -4.80 -19.32
N GLY A 460 -26.69 -4.88 -18.55
CA GLY A 460 -27.50 -6.10 -18.36
C GLY A 460 -26.90 -7.12 -17.38
N ILE A 461 -26.11 -6.66 -16.39
CA ILE A 461 -25.40 -7.49 -15.39
C ILE A 461 -25.95 -7.30 -13.97
#